data_AF-A0A3D3SZN0-F1
#
_entry.id   AF-A0A3D3SZN0-F1
#
_cell.length_a   1.000
_cell.length_b   1.000
_cell.length_c   1.000
_cell.angle_alpha   90.00
_cell.angle_beta   90.00
_cell.angle_gamma   90.00
#
_symmetry.space_group_name_H-M   'P 1'
#
loop_
_entity.id
_entity.type
_entity.pdbx_description
1 polymer ?
#
loop_
_entity_poly.entity_id
_entity_poly.type
_entity_poly.pdbx_seq_one_letter_code
_entity_poly.pdbx_strand_id
1 'polypeptide(L)'
;KAEVGVQVVERWIMMRLRHQTFFTLAAINQAIRLLLEDLNQRPFKQRPGSRASAFASLDQPALRTLPAQPYVYREIKQARVHLDYHVAYDQHFYSVPYQLVKQT
;
A
#
# COMPACT_ATOMS: atom_id res chain seq x y z
N LYS A 1 15.25 -9.62 1.55
CA LYS A 1 14.55 -10.79 0.93
C LYS A 1 13.11 -10.50 0.46
N ALA A 2 12.49 -9.34 0.75
CA ALA A 2 11.20 -8.93 0.18
C ALA A 2 11.32 -8.43 -1.28
N GLU A 3 12.40 -7.72 -1.59
CA GLU A 3 12.66 -7.14 -2.92
C GLU A 3 12.67 -8.17 -4.06
N VAL A 4 13.23 -9.37 -3.83
CA VAL A 4 13.21 -10.48 -4.81
C VAL A 4 11.79 -10.95 -5.08
N GLY A 5 10.91 -10.93 -4.07
CA GLY A 5 9.49 -11.24 -4.23
C GLY A 5 8.79 -10.23 -5.14
N VAL A 6 9.06 -8.94 -4.94
CA VAL A 6 8.53 -7.84 -5.76
C VAL A 6 8.97 -8.02 -7.22
N GLN A 7 10.26 -8.25 -7.47
CA GLN A 7 10.79 -8.46 -8.82
C GLN A 7 10.14 -9.65 -9.54
N VAL A 8 9.81 -10.73 -8.82
CA VAL A 8 9.12 -11.89 -9.41
C VAL A 8 7.70 -11.52 -9.84
N VAL A 9 6.95 -10.83 -8.98
CA VAL A 9 5.58 -10.37 -9.29
C VAL A 9 5.61 -9.43 -10.49
N GLU A 10 6.47 -8.42 -10.42
CA GLU A 10 6.67 -7.43 -11.48
C GLU A 10 6.96 -8.09 -12.83
N ARG A 11 8.05 -8.87 -12.92
CA ARG A 11 8.48 -9.46 -14.20
C ARG A 11 7.45 -10.43 -14.75
N TRP A 12 6.84 -11.24 -13.89
CA TRP A 12 5.90 -12.27 -14.33
C TRP A 12 4.57 -11.66 -14.80
N ILE A 13 4.01 -10.72 -14.04
CA ILE A 13 2.75 -10.05 -14.40
C ILE A 13 2.96 -9.16 -15.64
N MET A 14 3.98 -8.30 -15.64
CA MET A 14 4.26 -7.41 -16.79
C MET A 14 4.49 -8.20 -18.08
N MET A 15 5.23 -9.31 -18.01
CA MET A 15 5.47 -10.16 -19.19
C MET A 15 4.16 -10.69 -19.79
N ARG A 16 3.14 -11.02 -18.99
CA ARG A 16 1.84 -11.51 -19.48
C ARG A 16 0.92 -10.40 -19.99
N LEU A 17 1.14 -9.16 -19.53
CA LEU A 17 0.37 -7.99 -19.95
C LEU A 17 1.00 -7.21 -21.12
N ARG A 18 2.26 -7.50 -21.51
CA ARG A 18 3.06 -6.69 -22.45
C ARG A 18 2.47 -6.42 -23.85
N HIS A 19 1.46 -7.20 -24.26
CA HIS A 19 0.80 -7.05 -25.57
C HIS A 19 -0.69 -6.72 -25.42
N GLN A 20 -1.13 -6.34 -24.22
CA GLN A 20 -2.50 -5.94 -23.93
C GLN A 20 -2.55 -4.43 -23.76
N THR A 21 -3.57 -3.81 -24.35
CA THR A 21 -3.83 -2.39 -24.20
C THR A 21 -5.02 -2.21 -23.26
N PHE A 22 -4.87 -1.34 -22.27
CA PHE A 22 -5.92 -1.01 -21.32
C PHE A 22 -6.35 0.44 -21.49
N PHE A 23 -7.65 0.70 -21.43
CA PHE A 23 -8.22 2.04 -21.60
C PHE A 23 -8.67 2.67 -20.28
N THR A 24 -8.63 1.90 -19.19
CA THR A 24 -8.96 2.37 -17.85
C THR A 24 -8.05 1.75 -16.80
N LEU A 25 -7.83 2.47 -15.70
CA LEU A 25 -7.10 1.96 -14.53
C LEU A 25 -7.82 0.75 -13.90
N ALA A 26 -9.15 0.73 -13.94
CA ALA A 26 -9.93 -0.40 -13.46
C ALA A 26 -9.64 -1.69 -14.24
N ALA A 27 -9.56 -1.61 -15.57
CA ALA A 27 -9.31 -2.78 -16.42
C ALA A 27 -7.93 -3.41 -16.17
N ILE A 28 -6.88 -2.58 -16.08
CA ILE A 28 -5.54 -3.10 -15.76
C ILE A 28 -5.47 -3.68 -14.34
N ASN A 29 -6.11 -3.04 -13.36
CA ASN A 29 -6.18 -3.56 -11.99
C ASN A 29 -6.88 -4.92 -11.91
N GLN A 30 -7.94 -5.12 -12.69
CA GLN A 30 -8.63 -6.40 -12.77
C GLN A 30 -7.72 -7.49 -13.38
N ALA A 31 -7.03 -7.18 -14.48
CA ALA A 31 -6.10 -8.12 -15.11
C ALA A 31 -4.94 -8.50 -14.18
N ILE A 32 -4.39 -7.53 -13.44
CA ILE A 32 -3.35 -7.77 -12.42
C ILE A 32 -3.86 -8.69 -11.32
N ARG A 33 -5.08 -8.49 -10.79
CA ARG A 33 -5.66 -9.34 -9.73
C ARG A 33 -5.75 -10.81 -10.15
N LEU A 34 -6.25 -11.08 -11.35
CA LEU A 34 -6.35 -12.44 -11.89
C LEU A 34 -4.98 -13.11 -12.03
N LEU A 35 -4.00 -12.36 -12.54
CA LEU A 35 -2.63 -12.85 -12.69
C LEU A 35 -1.94 -13.08 -11.34
N LEU A 36 -2.17 -12.22 -10.36
CA LEU A 36 -1.64 -12.36 -9.01
C LEU A 36 -2.16 -13.62 -8.33
N GLU A 37 -3.44 -13.95 -8.51
CA GLU A 37 -4.03 -15.18 -7.99
C GLU A 37 -3.38 -16.43 -8.59
N ASP A 38 -3.20 -16.50 -9.92
CA ASP A 38 -2.45 -17.59 -10.60
C ASP A 38 -1.02 -17.69 -10.05
N LEU A 39 -0.30 -16.56 -9.95
CA LEU A 39 1.06 -16.53 -9.43
C LEU A 39 1.17 -17.05 -7.99
N ASN A 40 0.16 -16.75 -7.16
CA ASN A 40 0.15 -17.17 -5.76
C ASN A 40 -0.14 -18.68 -5.59
N GLN A 41 -0.95 -19.25 -6.49
CA GLN A 41 -1.27 -20.69 -6.48
C GLN A 41 -0.17 -21.55 -7.13
N ARG A 42 0.65 -20.97 -8.01
CA ARG A 42 1.72 -21.69 -8.70
C ARG A 42 2.72 -22.35 -7.73
N PRO A 43 3.04 -23.65 -7.92
CA PRO A 43 4.06 -24.33 -7.14
C PRO A 43 5.43 -23.65 -7.24
N PHE A 44 6.20 -23.69 -6.17
CA PHE A 44 7.59 -23.25 -6.21
C PHE A 44 8.45 -24.20 -7.05
N LYS A 45 9.53 -23.67 -7.64
CA LYS A 45 10.47 -24.49 -8.43
C LYS A 45 11.42 -25.35 -7.58
N GLN A 46 11.82 -24.86 -6.41
CA GLN A 46 12.89 -25.46 -5.60
C GLN A 46 12.42 -25.89 -4.20
N ARG A 47 11.12 -25.84 -3.91
CA ARG A 47 10.54 -26.25 -2.62
C ARG A 47 9.10 -26.70 -2.79
N PRO A 48 8.55 -27.50 -1.86
CA PRO A 48 7.14 -27.90 -1.93
C PRO A 48 6.18 -26.72 -1.68
N GLY A 49 4.95 -26.88 -2.14
CA GLY A 49 3.86 -25.90 -1.95
C GLY A 49 3.90 -24.71 -2.90
N SER A 50 3.14 -23.68 -2.56
CA SER A 50 2.95 -22.43 -3.31
C SER A 50 3.07 -21.21 -2.39
N ARG A 51 3.01 -20.00 -2.96
CA ARG A 51 2.99 -18.77 -2.13
C ARG A 51 1.75 -18.72 -1.25
N ALA A 52 0.61 -19.16 -1.77
CA ALA A 52 -0.63 -19.28 -1.02
C ALA A 52 -0.51 -20.26 0.15
N SER A 53 0.08 -21.45 -0.06
CA SER A 53 0.25 -22.41 1.03
C SER A 53 1.26 -21.92 2.08
N ALA A 54 2.33 -21.24 1.65
CA ALA A 54 3.31 -20.65 2.56
C ALA A 54 2.66 -19.56 3.44
N PHE A 55 1.87 -18.67 2.85
CA PHE A 55 1.12 -17.64 3.57
C PHE A 55 0.17 -18.26 4.60
N ALA A 56 -0.62 -19.27 4.20
CA ALA A 56 -1.55 -19.94 5.10
C ALA A 56 -0.84 -20.61 6.29
N SER A 57 0.34 -21.19 6.06
CA SER A 57 1.09 -21.90 7.11
C SER A 57 1.91 -21.01 8.05
N LEU A 58 2.38 -19.85 7.57
CA LEU A 58 3.35 -19.01 8.29
C LEU A 58 2.77 -17.66 8.70
N ASP A 59 2.23 -16.92 7.73
CA ASP A 59 1.82 -15.53 7.92
C ASP A 59 0.42 -15.45 8.53
N GLN A 60 -0.55 -16.20 7.97
CA GLN A 60 -1.95 -16.19 8.41
C GLN A 60 -2.14 -16.41 9.92
N PRO A 61 -1.51 -17.39 10.58
CA PRO A 61 -1.66 -17.56 12.03
C PRO A 61 -1.00 -16.44 12.85
N ALA A 62 -0.07 -15.68 12.28
CA ALA A 62 0.58 -14.55 12.93
C ALA A 62 -0.17 -13.22 12.73
N LEU A 63 -1.21 -13.19 11.88
CA LEU A 63 -1.99 -11.98 11.62
C LEU A 63 -2.88 -11.63 12.82
N ARG A 64 -2.94 -10.33 13.12
CA ARG A 64 -3.96 -9.78 14.02
C ARG A 64 -5.30 -9.74 13.30
N THR A 65 -6.38 -9.75 14.08
CA THR A 65 -7.73 -9.52 13.56
C THR A 65 -7.79 -8.18 12.81
N LEU A 66 -8.63 -8.12 11.77
CA LEU A 66 -8.88 -6.90 11.03
C LEU A 66 -9.33 -5.79 12.01
N PRO A 67 -8.64 -4.63 12.08
CA PRO A 67 -9.09 -3.52 12.90
C PRO A 67 -10.50 -3.09 12.50
N ALA A 68 -11.35 -2.77 13.48
CA ALA A 68 -12.73 -2.33 13.24
C ALA A 68 -12.78 -0.99 12.47
N GLN A 69 -11.74 -0.17 12.62
CA GLN A 69 -11.61 1.11 11.93
C GLN A 69 -10.59 0.98 10.79
N PRO A 70 -10.90 1.48 9.58
CA PRO A 70 -9.94 1.49 8.48
C PRO A 70 -8.74 2.36 8.86
N TYR A 71 -7.57 2.00 8.32
CA TYR A 71 -6.38 2.84 8.46
C TYR A 71 -6.63 4.19 7.78
N VAL A 72 -6.48 5.28 8.53
CA VAL A 72 -6.51 6.65 8.02
C VAL A 72 -5.09 7.17 8.03
N TYR A 73 -4.56 7.47 6.83
CA TYR A 73 -3.25 8.10 6.74
C TYR A 73 -3.27 9.42 7.51
N ARG A 74 -2.33 9.56 8.44
CA ARG A 74 -2.11 10.78 9.20
C ARG A 74 -0.66 11.15 9.10
N GLU A 75 -0.41 12.36 8.63
CA GLU A 75 0.89 12.99 8.77
C GLU A 75 0.85 13.93 9.96
N ILE A 76 1.81 13.79 10.87
CA ILE A 76 1.90 14.62 12.06
C ILE A 76 3.14 15.49 11.92
N LYS A 77 2.92 16.79 11.84
CA LYS A 77 3.98 17.80 11.89
C LYS A 77 3.76 18.65 13.13
N GLN A 78 4.80 18.79 13.95
CA GLN A 78 4.81 19.79 15.00
C GLN A 78 5.01 21.18 14.37
N ALA A 79 4.10 22.11 14.61
CA ALA A 79 4.13 23.43 14.00
C ALA A 79 3.68 24.49 15.00
N ARG A 80 4.43 25.59 15.08
CA ARG A 80 4.04 26.73 15.92
C ARG A 80 3.01 27.58 15.19
N VAL A 81 1.92 27.93 15.88
CA VAL A 81 0.89 28.81 15.33
C VAL A 81 1.43 30.24 15.24
N HIS A 82 1.41 30.79 14.02
CA HIS A 82 1.87 32.15 13.74
C HIS A 82 0.85 33.19 14.25
N LEU A 83 1.26 34.47 14.32
CA LEU A 83 0.47 35.56 14.90
C LEU A 83 -0.84 35.83 14.15
N ASP A 84 -0.86 35.50 12.87
CA ASP A 84 -2.00 35.56 11.98
C ASP A 84 -2.87 34.30 12.05
N TYR A 85 -2.84 33.53 13.16
CA TYR A 85 -3.65 32.34 13.40
C TYR A 85 -3.52 31.22 12.34
N HIS A 86 -2.40 31.17 11.61
CA HIS A 86 -2.13 30.11 10.63
C HIS A 86 -0.95 29.20 11.02
N VAL A 87 -0.99 27.96 10.52
CA VAL A 87 0.14 27.02 10.50
C VAL A 87 0.54 26.72 9.06
N ALA A 88 1.84 26.67 8.79
CA ALA A 88 2.38 26.34 7.47
C ALA A 88 2.64 24.82 7.33
N TYR A 89 1.98 24.20 6.37
CA TYR A 89 2.14 22.78 6.04
C TYR A 89 2.12 22.60 4.52
N ASP A 90 3.15 21.92 4.00
CA ASP A 90 3.33 21.67 2.57
C ASP A 90 3.06 22.89 1.66
N GLN A 91 3.73 24.01 1.95
CA GLN A 91 3.58 25.30 1.23
C GLN A 91 2.18 25.95 1.30
N HIS A 92 1.26 25.38 2.08
CA HIS A 92 -0.07 25.91 2.35
C HIS A 92 -0.20 26.41 3.79
N PHE A 93 -1.09 27.39 4.00
CA PHE A 93 -1.42 27.93 5.31
C PHE A 93 -2.82 27.47 5.72
N TYR A 94 -2.93 26.94 6.92
CA TYR A 94 -4.20 26.46 7.48
C TYR A 94 -4.54 27.28 8.71
N SER A 95 -5.75 27.84 8.74
CA SER A 95 -6.23 28.61 9.88
C SER A 95 -6.51 27.69 11.07
N VAL A 96 -6.22 28.18 12.27
CA VAL A 96 -6.53 27.51 13.54
C VAL A 96 -7.23 28.49 14.47
N PRO A 97 -7.91 28.02 15.54
CA PRO A 97 -8.49 28.90 16.54
C PRO A 97 -7.45 29.88 17.10
N TYR A 98 -7.80 31.16 17.15
CA TYR A 98 -6.87 32.24 17.54
C TYR A 98 -6.29 32.06 18.96
N GLN A 99 -6.96 31.30 19.83
CA GLN A 99 -6.46 31.00 21.18
C GLN A 99 -5.15 30.20 21.17
N LEU A 100 -4.85 29.53 20.05
CA LEU A 100 -3.66 28.70 19.87
C LEU A 100 -2.45 29.50 19.39
N VAL A 101 -2.57 30.81 19.14
CA VAL A 101 -1.44 31.66 18.72
C VAL A 101 -0.27 31.50 19.69
N LYS A 102 0.94 31.30 19.14
CA LYS A 102 2.21 31.00 19.83
C LYS A 102 2.30 29.60 20.48
N GLN A 103 1.25 28.78 20.47
CA GLN A 103 1.28 27.38 20.91
C GLN A 103 1.87 26.49 19.80
N THR A 104 2.27 25.26 20.16
CA THR A 104 2.98 24.29 19.28
C THR A 104 2.30 22.92 19.34
#